data_AF-A0ABD0YI19-F1
#
_entry.id   AF-A0ABD0YI19-F1
#
_cell.length_a   1.000
_cell.length_b   1.000
_cell.length_c   1.000
_cell.angle_alpha   90.00
_cell.angle_beta   90.00
_cell.angle_gamma   90.00
#
_symmetry.space_group_name_H-M   'P 1'
#
loop_
_entity.id
_entity.type
_entity.pdbx_description
1 polymer ?
#
loop_
_entity_poly.entity_id
_entity_poly.type
_entity_poly.pdbx_seq_one_letter_code
_entity_poly.pdbx_strand_id
1 'polypeptide(L)'
;MRGEIRLNLEPISGVKRTLKAHVMDWGPPTYQVILGADALRPLGARVTAGSDEWRVRLGKTRYRSVKLVTKGEYVGAAVVRSPDAVTPKNVRDKFREVFYVEGDPIPAKGRVTHHIELDNDRPVYVKLRRYPQAQAAVIEKEIKLMLERVVIRKSVSPFCSPLWVVPKPPAGDGTPRYRVVVDFRELNKRTRTERYPLPRLEEMLDRMHGAKVFSIVDLKAGYHQIRMHPGDVEKTAFQFERGKYEYLRMPFGLKTALTTFQRSLIILHMNSGIFW
;
A
#
# COMPACT_ATOMS: atom_id res chain seq x y z
N MET A 1 33.60 12.52 -25.59
CA MET A 1 32.21 12.02 -25.78
C MET A 1 32.05 10.55 -25.29
N ARG A 2 31.17 10.23 -24.32
CA ARG A 2 30.56 8.91 -23.91
C ARG A 2 29.01 8.57 -23.88
N GLY A 3 28.04 9.36 -24.36
CA GLY A 3 26.60 9.08 -24.44
C GLY A 3 25.75 10.17 -25.15
N GLU A 4 24.58 9.76 -25.61
CA GLU A 4 23.50 10.56 -26.22
C GLU A 4 22.54 11.09 -25.12
N ILE A 5 21.82 12.16 -25.44
CA ILE A 5 20.76 12.80 -24.68
C ILE A 5 19.50 12.74 -25.51
N ARG A 6 18.33 12.65 -24.89
CA ARG A 6 17.07 12.95 -25.57
C ARG A 6 16.37 14.14 -24.95
N LEU A 7 15.84 15.00 -25.80
CA LEU A 7 15.08 16.20 -25.46
C LEU A 7 13.60 15.97 -25.71
N ASN A 8 12.75 16.39 -24.77
CA ASN A 8 11.30 16.52 -25.00
C ASN A 8 10.88 17.98 -24.87
N LEU A 9 10.13 18.47 -25.86
CA LEU A 9 9.63 19.83 -25.96
C LEU A 9 8.10 19.83 -25.72
N GLU A 10 7.55 20.75 -24.90
CA GLU A 10 6.08 21.00 -24.81
C GLU A 10 5.59 22.34 -25.40
N PRO A 11 4.58 22.33 -26.30
CA PRO A 11 4.05 23.54 -26.86
C PRO A 11 2.84 24.12 -26.12
N ILE A 12 2.57 25.41 -26.33
CA ILE A 12 1.36 26.18 -26.06
C ILE A 12 0.09 25.54 -26.67
N SER A 13 0.18 24.63 -27.65
CA SER A 13 -0.97 23.88 -28.22
C SER A 13 -1.03 22.37 -27.87
N GLY A 14 -0.17 21.84 -27.00
CA GLY A 14 -0.31 20.49 -26.42
C GLY A 14 0.32 19.26 -27.11
N VAL A 15 0.98 19.37 -28.28
CA VAL A 15 1.57 18.19 -28.99
C VAL A 15 3.10 18.07 -28.79
N LYS A 16 3.57 16.98 -28.16
CA LYS A 16 4.99 16.70 -27.82
C LYS A 16 5.83 16.14 -28.98
N ARG A 17 7.14 16.44 -28.99
CA ARG A 17 8.15 15.84 -29.89
C ARG A 17 9.46 15.52 -29.14
N THR A 18 10.18 14.48 -29.57
CA THR A 18 11.46 14.01 -28.99
C THR A 18 12.64 14.16 -29.98
N LEU A 19 13.79 14.67 -29.53
CA LEU A 19 15.03 14.85 -30.31
C LEU A 19 16.23 14.16 -29.65
N LYS A 20 17.24 13.75 -30.43
CA LYS A 20 18.54 13.20 -29.92
C LYS A 20 19.62 14.30 -29.87
N ALA A 21 20.51 14.29 -28.87
CA ALA A 21 21.65 15.21 -28.70
C ALA A 21 22.88 14.52 -28.05
N HIS A 22 24.06 15.16 -27.97
CA HIS A 22 25.30 14.57 -27.42
C HIS A 22 25.98 15.50 -26.38
N VAL A 23 27.00 15.01 -25.65
CA VAL A 23 27.47 15.56 -24.34
C VAL A 23 29.00 15.61 -24.20
N MET A 24 29.58 16.45 -23.33
CA MET A 24 30.94 16.29 -22.76
C MET A 24 30.96 16.51 -21.22
N ASP A 25 31.98 16.00 -20.52
CA ASP A 25 32.01 15.70 -19.06
C ASP A 25 33.10 16.53 -18.33
N TRP A 26 32.77 17.31 -17.27
CA TRP A 26 33.71 18.13 -16.47
C TRP A 26 33.25 18.26 -15.00
N GLY A 27 33.28 17.17 -14.20
CA GLY A 27 33.29 17.15 -12.71
C GLY A 27 32.15 17.82 -11.88
N PRO A 28 31.94 17.42 -10.61
CA PRO A 28 30.90 18.01 -9.75
C PRO A 28 31.22 19.45 -9.29
N PRO A 29 30.21 20.33 -9.07
CA PRO A 29 28.79 20.02 -8.86
C PRO A 29 27.85 20.83 -9.78
N THR A 30 27.86 20.66 -11.11
CA THR A 30 26.76 21.11 -12.00
C THR A 30 27.10 20.76 -13.45
N TYR A 31 26.22 20.06 -14.14
CA TYR A 31 26.39 19.83 -15.58
C TYR A 31 25.72 21.02 -16.31
N GLN A 32 26.15 21.40 -17.52
CA GLN A 32 25.42 22.34 -18.40
C GLN A 32 25.37 21.76 -19.81
N VAL A 33 24.21 21.78 -20.49
CA VAL A 33 24.07 21.23 -21.85
C VAL A 33 23.79 22.35 -22.86
N ILE A 34 24.64 22.45 -23.89
CA ILE A 34 24.42 23.32 -25.05
C ILE A 34 23.90 22.47 -26.21
N LEU A 35 22.73 22.80 -26.75
CA LEU A 35 22.17 22.16 -27.94
C LEU A 35 22.67 22.82 -29.23
N GLY A 36 23.36 22.06 -30.08
CA GLY A 36 23.81 22.52 -31.39
C GLY A 36 22.64 22.75 -32.36
N ALA A 37 22.61 23.93 -33.00
CA ALA A 37 21.58 24.38 -33.92
C ALA A 37 21.47 23.56 -35.23
N ASP A 38 22.47 22.74 -35.56
CA ASP A 38 22.54 22.03 -36.84
C ASP A 38 21.61 20.80 -36.91
N ALA A 39 21.31 20.15 -35.78
CA ALA A 39 20.39 19.01 -35.71
C ALA A 39 18.90 19.41 -35.84
N LEU A 40 18.59 20.71 -35.75
CA LEU A 40 17.22 21.25 -35.73
C LEU A 40 16.79 21.87 -37.08
N ARG A 41 17.74 22.11 -38.00
CA ARG A 41 17.51 22.72 -39.33
C ARG A 41 16.62 21.88 -40.26
N PRO A 42 16.79 20.53 -40.37
CA PRO A 42 15.92 19.72 -41.23
C PRO A 42 14.46 19.62 -40.75
N LEU A 43 14.19 19.97 -39.48
CA LEU A 43 12.87 19.91 -38.85
C LEU A 43 12.14 21.27 -38.82
N GLY A 44 12.72 22.31 -39.45
CA GLY A 44 12.12 23.65 -39.56
C GLY A 44 12.04 24.44 -38.24
N ALA A 45 12.82 24.06 -37.22
CA ALA A 45 12.76 24.69 -35.91
C ALA A 45 13.59 25.98 -35.86
N ARG A 46 13.03 27.05 -35.27
CA ARG A 46 13.77 28.29 -34.94
C ARG A 46 13.85 28.44 -33.43
N VAL A 47 15.05 28.73 -32.93
CA VAL A 47 15.33 29.03 -31.52
C VAL A 47 15.67 30.51 -31.43
N THR A 48 15.03 31.21 -30.51
CA THR A 48 15.27 32.64 -30.24
C THR A 48 15.54 32.78 -28.76
N ALA A 49 16.69 33.36 -28.41
CA ALA A 49 17.07 33.70 -27.05
C ALA A 49 16.69 35.16 -26.77
N GLY A 50 15.89 35.41 -25.73
CA GLY A 50 15.69 36.74 -25.16
C GLY A 50 16.46 36.88 -23.86
N SER A 51 16.51 38.09 -23.29
CA SER A 51 17.25 38.42 -22.07
C SER A 51 16.91 37.53 -20.86
N ASP A 52 15.68 36.99 -20.77
CA ASP A 52 15.20 36.20 -19.61
C ASP A 52 14.56 34.83 -19.95
N GLU A 53 14.43 34.43 -21.22
CA GLU A 53 13.77 33.17 -21.57
C GLU A 53 14.25 32.59 -22.91
N TRP A 54 14.36 31.27 -22.98
CA TRP A 54 14.63 30.52 -24.22
C TRP A 54 13.31 30.01 -24.82
N ARG A 55 13.04 30.35 -26.08
CA ARG A 55 11.83 29.90 -26.80
C ARG A 55 12.17 29.02 -27.99
N VAL A 56 11.54 27.85 -28.04
CA VAL A 56 11.66 26.91 -29.17
C VAL A 56 10.35 26.88 -29.94
N ARG A 57 10.41 27.01 -31.27
CA ARG A 57 9.25 26.94 -32.16
C ARG A 57 9.43 25.80 -33.16
N LEU A 58 8.48 24.86 -33.18
CA LEU A 58 8.39 23.77 -34.16
C LEU A 58 7.10 23.95 -34.96
N GLY A 59 7.20 24.34 -36.23
CA GLY A 59 6.04 24.65 -37.08
C GLY A 59 5.21 25.84 -36.58
N LYS A 60 3.88 25.69 -36.50
CA LYS A 60 2.95 26.74 -36.01
C LYS A 60 2.87 26.83 -34.48
N THR A 61 3.55 25.94 -33.75
CA THR A 61 3.35 25.77 -32.32
C THR A 61 4.52 26.29 -31.48
N ARG A 62 4.24 27.12 -30.47
CA ARG A 62 5.23 27.74 -29.55
C ARG A 62 5.48 26.83 -28.36
N TYR A 63 6.69 26.72 -27.83
CA TYR A 63 7.04 25.87 -26.67
C TYR A 63 7.68 26.72 -25.55
N ARG A 64 7.35 26.46 -24.27
CA ARG A 64 7.74 27.31 -23.12
C ARG A 64 8.94 26.77 -22.31
N SER A 65 9.24 25.47 -22.29
CA SER A 65 10.44 24.93 -21.62
C SER A 65 10.88 23.53 -22.09
N VAL A 66 12.17 23.20 -21.89
CA VAL A 66 12.89 22.04 -22.46
C VAL A 66 13.83 21.40 -21.42
N LYS A 67 13.94 20.06 -21.40
CA LYS A 67 14.78 19.26 -20.46
C LYS A 67 15.95 18.54 -21.15
N LEU A 68 17.17 18.66 -20.62
CA LEU A 68 18.43 18.15 -21.16
C LEU A 68 19.11 17.14 -20.20
N VAL A 69 19.70 16.03 -20.68
CA VAL A 69 20.52 15.09 -19.86
C VAL A 69 21.72 14.53 -20.59
N THR A 70 22.91 14.77 -20.04
CA THR A 70 24.21 14.60 -20.66
C THR A 70 25.08 13.56 -19.91
N LYS A 71 25.46 12.39 -20.48
CA LYS A 71 26.55 11.47 -20.03
C LYS A 71 26.86 11.49 -18.53
N GLY A 72 25.85 11.15 -17.74
CA GLY A 72 26.09 10.67 -16.39
C GLY A 72 25.90 11.66 -15.25
N GLU A 73 25.85 12.99 -15.43
CA GLU A 73 25.59 13.87 -14.29
C GLU A 73 24.71 15.11 -14.63
N TYR A 74 24.05 15.63 -13.58
CA TYR A 74 22.76 16.31 -13.65
C TYR A 74 22.91 17.83 -13.70
N VAL A 75 22.29 18.47 -14.71
CA VAL A 75 22.45 19.90 -15.03
C VAL A 75 21.36 20.77 -14.39
N GLY A 76 20.22 20.16 -14.09
CA GLY A 76 18.98 20.87 -13.87
C GLY A 76 17.94 20.48 -14.93
N ALA A 77 16.68 20.48 -14.52
CA ALA A 77 15.63 19.80 -15.26
C ALA A 77 14.32 20.63 -15.24
N ALA A 78 13.95 21.24 -16.37
CA ALA A 78 12.67 21.96 -16.50
C ALA A 78 11.48 20.99 -16.67
N VAL A 79 10.68 20.79 -15.62
CA VAL A 79 9.58 19.80 -15.61
C VAL A 79 8.47 20.24 -16.55
N VAL A 80 8.43 19.58 -17.70
CA VAL A 80 7.33 19.61 -18.66
C VAL A 80 6.19 18.74 -18.10
N ARG A 81 5.22 19.37 -17.43
CA ARG A 81 4.07 18.70 -16.82
C ARG A 81 2.97 18.53 -17.88
N SER A 82 2.81 17.31 -18.39
CA SER A 82 1.57 16.94 -19.10
C SER A 82 0.40 17.15 -18.13
N PRO A 83 -0.67 17.84 -18.52
CA PRO A 83 -1.92 17.88 -17.73
C PRO A 83 -2.42 16.48 -17.36
N ASP A 84 -2.12 15.48 -18.20
CA ASP A 84 -2.55 14.09 -18.06
C ASP A 84 -1.54 13.15 -17.35
N ALA A 85 -0.46 13.68 -16.77
CA ALA A 85 0.51 12.85 -16.07
C ALA A 85 -0.12 12.29 -14.77
N VAL A 86 -0.15 10.95 -14.63
CA VAL A 86 -0.59 10.28 -13.40
C VAL A 86 0.42 10.59 -12.29
N THR A 87 0.06 11.51 -11.40
CA THR A 87 0.80 11.80 -10.17
C THR A 87 0.11 11.14 -8.98
N PRO A 88 0.82 10.84 -7.86
CA PRO A 88 0.18 10.28 -6.66
C PRO A 88 -1.00 11.12 -6.16
N LYS A 89 -0.93 12.45 -6.34
CA LYS A 89 -2.00 13.38 -6.00
C LYS A 89 -3.24 13.13 -6.87
N ASN A 90 -3.07 13.03 -8.20
CA ASN A 90 -4.16 12.77 -9.12
C ASN A 90 -4.82 11.40 -8.89
N VAL A 91 -4.05 10.38 -8.47
CA VAL A 91 -4.60 9.05 -8.11
C VAL A 91 -5.42 9.12 -6.83
N ARG A 92 -4.91 9.78 -5.78
CA ARG A 92 -5.63 9.96 -4.52
C ARG A 92 -6.91 10.77 -4.71
N ASP A 93 -6.85 11.84 -5.48
CA ASP A 93 -8.01 12.71 -5.74
C ASP A 93 -9.07 11.96 -6.56
N LYS A 94 -8.65 11.11 -7.51
CA LYS A 94 -9.55 10.31 -8.34
C LYS A 94 -10.21 9.14 -7.58
N PHE A 95 -9.49 8.48 -6.67
CA PHE A 95 -9.96 7.30 -5.94
C PHE A 95 -10.08 7.58 -4.44
N ARG A 96 -10.55 8.77 -4.08
CA ARG A 96 -10.59 9.24 -2.69
C ARG A 96 -11.34 8.29 -1.76
N GLU A 97 -12.34 7.60 -2.28
CA GLU A 97 -13.22 6.65 -1.60
C GLU A 97 -12.53 5.36 -1.13
N VAL A 98 -11.40 4.97 -1.71
CA VAL A 98 -10.67 3.75 -1.29
C VAL A 98 -9.54 4.04 -0.30
N PHE A 99 -9.10 5.30 -0.21
CA PHE A 99 -8.06 5.71 0.73
C PHE A 99 -8.64 5.96 2.11
N TYR A 100 -8.23 5.14 3.08
CA TYR A 100 -8.64 5.26 4.47
C TYR A 100 -8.21 6.61 5.09
N VAL A 101 -9.15 7.28 5.75
CA VAL A 101 -8.94 8.44 6.61
C VAL A 101 -9.16 8.04 8.08
N GLU A 102 -8.44 8.69 9.00
CA GLU A 102 -8.61 8.47 10.44
C GLU A 102 -10.07 8.71 10.85
N GLY A 103 -10.73 7.65 11.36
CA GLY A 103 -12.14 7.70 11.75
C GLY A 103 -13.06 6.91 10.83
N ASP A 104 -12.62 6.56 9.62
CA ASP A 104 -13.42 5.76 8.69
C ASP A 104 -13.73 4.37 9.25
N PRO A 105 -14.93 3.82 8.97
CA PRO A 105 -15.24 2.44 9.30
C PRO A 105 -14.37 1.49 8.48
N ILE A 106 -13.90 0.41 9.09
CA ILE A 106 -13.16 -0.63 8.36
C ILE A 106 -14.16 -1.40 7.49
N PRO A 107 -14.04 -1.34 6.15
CA PRO A 107 -14.99 -2.00 5.27
C PRO A 107 -14.78 -3.50 5.35
N ALA A 108 -15.87 -4.25 5.39
CA ALA A 108 -15.81 -5.71 5.37
C ALA A 108 -16.98 -6.30 4.58
N LYS A 109 -16.97 -5.89 3.30
CA LYS A 109 -17.93 -6.25 2.24
C LYS A 109 -17.43 -7.39 1.35
N GLY A 110 -16.28 -7.98 1.67
CA GLY A 110 -15.72 -9.10 0.93
C GLY A 110 -16.64 -10.33 0.90
N ARG A 111 -16.55 -11.11 -0.19
CA ARG A 111 -17.27 -12.38 -0.37
C ARG A 111 -16.63 -13.53 0.41
N VAL A 112 -15.34 -13.43 0.70
CA VAL A 112 -14.60 -14.45 1.45
C VAL A 112 -14.85 -14.27 2.94
N THR A 113 -15.25 -15.34 3.61
CA THR A 113 -15.30 -15.45 5.06
C THR A 113 -14.16 -16.32 5.56
N HIS A 114 -13.72 -16.06 6.79
CA HIS A 114 -12.73 -16.88 7.48
C HIS A 114 -13.40 -18.00 8.25
N HIS A 115 -12.87 -19.22 8.10
CA HIS A 115 -13.36 -20.42 8.77
C HIS A 115 -12.31 -20.98 9.71
N ILE A 116 -12.76 -21.57 10.82
CA ILE A 116 -11.90 -22.25 11.80
C ILE A 116 -12.35 -23.70 11.91
N GLU A 117 -11.78 -24.55 11.06
CA GLU A 117 -12.00 -25.99 11.12
C GLU A 117 -11.16 -26.60 12.23
N LEU A 118 -11.81 -27.27 13.19
CA LEU A 118 -11.15 -27.94 14.30
C LEU A 118 -11.00 -29.44 13.99
N ASP A 119 -10.02 -30.08 14.60
CA ASP A 119 -9.88 -31.53 14.61
C ASP A 119 -11.05 -32.23 15.30
N ASN A 120 -11.57 -31.61 16.38
CA ASN A 120 -12.77 -31.98 17.12
C ASN A 120 -13.52 -30.73 17.61
N ASP A 121 -14.81 -30.89 17.91
CA ASP A 121 -15.68 -29.78 18.35
C ASP A 121 -15.57 -29.45 19.84
N ARG A 122 -14.57 -29.96 20.56
CA ARG A 122 -14.44 -29.67 22.00
C ARG A 122 -13.99 -28.22 22.20
N PRO A 123 -14.71 -27.43 23.03
CA PRO A 123 -14.33 -26.07 23.32
C PRO A 123 -12.92 -25.95 23.89
N VAL A 124 -12.21 -24.90 23.47
CA VAL A 124 -10.93 -24.49 24.07
C VAL A 124 -11.24 -23.40 25.08
N TYR A 125 -10.97 -23.66 26.36
CA TYR A 125 -11.14 -22.68 27.42
C TYR A 125 -9.82 -22.45 28.17
N VAL A 126 -9.33 -21.22 28.09
CA VAL A 126 -8.13 -20.78 28.79
C VAL A 126 -8.46 -19.52 29.60
N LYS A 127 -8.10 -19.57 30.89
CA LYS A 127 -8.36 -18.47 31.83
C LYS A 127 -7.53 -17.24 31.48
N LEU A 128 -8.11 -16.06 31.70
CA LEU A 128 -7.44 -14.77 31.57
C LEU A 128 -6.16 -14.77 32.40
N ARG A 129 -5.06 -14.37 31.75
CA ARG A 129 -3.78 -14.19 32.42
C ARG A 129 -3.83 -12.93 33.27
N ARG A 130 -3.04 -12.91 34.35
CA ARG A 130 -2.83 -11.67 35.11
C ARG A 130 -2.16 -10.64 34.21
N TYR A 131 -2.67 -9.41 34.24
CA TYR A 131 -2.10 -8.24 33.58
C TYR A 131 -1.91 -7.12 34.61
N PRO A 132 -0.91 -6.24 34.45
CA PRO A 132 -0.75 -5.06 35.29
C PRO A 132 -1.98 -4.15 35.20
N GLN A 133 -2.49 -3.66 36.34
CA GLN A 133 -3.69 -2.79 36.36
C GLN A 133 -3.51 -1.48 35.57
N ALA A 134 -2.27 -0.98 35.47
CA ALA A 134 -1.95 0.16 34.62
C ALA A 134 -2.31 -0.06 33.12
N GLN A 135 -2.41 -1.32 32.68
CA GLN A 135 -2.78 -1.67 31.31
C GLN A 135 -4.29 -1.91 31.13
N ALA A 136 -5.07 -1.95 32.21
CA ALA A 136 -6.53 -2.19 32.14
C ALA A 136 -7.22 -1.14 31.28
N ALA A 137 -6.93 0.14 31.51
CA ALA A 137 -7.48 1.26 30.76
C ALA A 137 -7.17 1.19 29.25
N VAL A 138 -6.00 0.65 28.88
CA VAL A 138 -5.62 0.44 27.48
C VAL A 138 -6.48 -0.64 26.85
N ILE A 139 -6.66 -1.76 27.56
CA ILE A 139 -7.46 -2.88 27.07
C ILE A 139 -8.92 -2.48 26.91
N GLU A 140 -9.48 -1.81 27.92
CA GLU A 140 -10.86 -1.33 27.92
C GLU A 140 -11.12 -0.36 26.76
N LYS A 141 -10.20 0.58 26.53
CA LYS A 141 -10.28 1.52 25.41
C LYS A 141 -10.29 0.80 24.05
N GLU A 142 -9.43 -0.20 23.87
CA GLU A 142 -9.36 -0.96 22.62
C GLU A 142 -10.63 -1.81 22.41
N ILE A 143 -11.14 -2.45 23.46
CA ILE A 143 -12.39 -3.21 23.41
C ILE A 143 -13.56 -2.31 23.04
N LYS A 144 -13.67 -1.13 23.67
CA LYS A 144 -14.71 -0.14 23.36
C LYS A 144 -14.64 0.27 21.89
N LEU A 145 -13.45 0.58 21.39
CA LEU A 145 -13.25 0.94 19.98
C LEU A 145 -13.63 -0.20 19.02
N MET A 146 -13.28 -1.45 19.37
CA MET A 146 -13.63 -2.62 18.57
C MET A 146 -15.14 -2.90 18.57
N LEU A 147 -15.85 -2.62 19.66
CA LEU A 147 -17.31 -2.70 19.75
C LEU A 147 -17.97 -1.63 18.86
N GLU A 148 -17.53 -0.38 18.98
CA GLU A 148 -18.04 0.75 18.17
C GLU A 148 -17.85 0.50 16.67
N ARG A 149 -16.73 -0.13 16.29
CA ARG A 149 -16.42 -0.47 14.89
C ARG A 149 -17.03 -1.79 14.41
N VAL A 150 -17.82 -2.47 15.24
CA VAL A 150 -18.43 -3.78 14.93
C VAL A 150 -17.38 -4.81 14.49
N VAL A 151 -16.21 -4.77 15.14
CA VAL A 151 -15.14 -5.77 14.98
C VAL A 151 -15.40 -6.96 15.90
N ILE A 152 -15.92 -6.69 17.10
CA ILE A 152 -16.29 -7.67 18.11
C ILE A 152 -17.73 -7.45 18.59
N ARG A 153 -18.29 -8.44 19.30
CA ARG A 153 -19.52 -8.33 20.08
C ARG A 153 -19.39 -9.04 21.42
N LYS A 154 -20.33 -8.79 22.35
CA LYS A 154 -20.44 -9.59 23.58
C LYS A 154 -20.73 -11.05 23.25
N SER A 155 -20.14 -11.96 24.01
CA SER A 155 -20.21 -13.40 23.79
C SER A 155 -20.68 -14.15 25.03
N VAL A 156 -21.34 -15.28 24.81
CA VAL A 156 -21.63 -16.32 25.82
C VAL A 156 -20.97 -17.65 25.45
N SER A 157 -20.00 -17.61 24.54
CA SER A 157 -19.35 -18.79 23.95
C SER A 157 -18.71 -19.70 25.02
N PRO A 158 -18.76 -21.04 24.81
CA PRO A 158 -18.01 -21.99 25.62
C PRO A 158 -16.49 -21.91 25.36
N PHE A 159 -16.07 -21.35 24.21
CA PHE A 159 -14.67 -21.07 23.92
C PHE A 159 -14.18 -19.85 24.70
N CYS A 160 -12.89 -19.82 25.00
CA CYS A 160 -12.22 -18.67 25.57
C CYS A 160 -10.70 -18.75 25.36
N SER A 161 -10.16 -17.77 24.65
CA SER A 161 -8.72 -17.51 24.54
C SER A 161 -8.33 -16.35 25.47
N PRO A 162 -7.14 -16.36 26.10
CA PRO A 162 -6.74 -15.27 26.97
C PRO A 162 -6.24 -14.09 26.12
N LEU A 163 -6.34 -12.87 26.65
CA LEU A 163 -5.69 -11.71 26.04
C LEU A 163 -4.33 -11.43 26.70
N TRP A 164 -3.51 -10.69 25.97
CA TRP A 164 -2.20 -10.21 26.36
C TRP A 164 -1.98 -8.79 25.82
N VAL A 165 -1.10 -8.04 26.48
CA VAL A 165 -0.71 -6.69 26.04
C VAL A 165 0.75 -6.71 25.64
N VAL A 166 1.01 -6.28 24.41
CA VAL A 166 2.37 -6.22 23.86
C VAL A 166 2.79 -4.75 23.75
N PRO A 167 3.94 -4.34 24.30
CA PRO A 167 4.46 -3.00 24.10
C PRO A 167 4.80 -2.77 22.62
N LYS A 168 4.48 -1.58 22.12
CA LYS A 168 4.85 -1.08 20.80
C LYS A 168 5.88 0.04 20.99
N PRO A 169 6.77 0.31 20.02
CA PRO A 169 7.59 1.51 20.06
C PRO A 169 6.75 2.75 20.43
N PRO A 170 7.25 3.58 21.36
CA PRO A 170 6.53 4.75 21.83
C PRO A 170 6.20 5.66 20.64
N ALA A 171 5.16 6.48 20.80
CA ALA A 171 4.92 7.55 19.85
C ALA A 171 6.10 8.55 19.86
N GLY A 172 6.19 9.40 18.84
CA GLY A 172 7.29 10.37 18.72
C GLY A 172 7.34 11.38 19.87
N ASP A 173 6.26 11.49 20.65
CA ASP A 173 6.12 12.28 21.87
C ASP A 173 6.58 11.55 23.15
N GLY A 174 7.09 10.32 23.03
CA GLY A 174 7.50 9.48 24.15
C GLY A 174 6.36 8.72 24.83
N THR A 175 5.11 8.88 24.39
CA THR A 175 3.96 8.21 25.00
C THR A 175 4.04 6.68 24.77
N PRO A 176 3.97 5.85 25.83
CA PRO A 176 3.98 4.39 25.68
C PRO A 176 2.80 3.92 24.84
N ARG A 177 3.08 3.05 23.86
CA ARG A 177 2.04 2.43 23.03
C ARG A 177 1.96 0.95 23.33
N TYR A 178 0.75 0.44 23.29
CA TYR A 178 0.46 -0.96 23.56
C TYR A 178 -0.46 -1.51 22.47
N ARG A 179 -0.39 -2.82 22.27
CA ARG A 179 -1.30 -3.58 21.41
C ARG A 179 -1.95 -4.68 22.24
N VAL A 180 -3.27 -4.72 22.22
CA VAL A 180 -4.04 -5.84 22.77
C VAL A 180 -4.00 -6.98 21.76
N VAL A 181 -3.62 -8.17 22.22
CA VAL A 181 -3.49 -9.38 21.41
C VAL A 181 -4.25 -10.51 22.09
N VAL A 182 -5.06 -11.25 21.34
CA VAL A 182 -5.67 -12.49 21.83
C VAL A 182 -4.76 -13.66 21.50
N ASP A 183 -4.44 -14.47 22.50
CA ASP A 183 -3.53 -15.60 22.38
C ASP A 183 -4.28 -16.86 21.92
N PHE A 184 -4.39 -17.03 20.62
CA PHE A 184 -5.05 -18.19 20.01
C PHE A 184 -4.20 -19.45 19.94
N ARG A 185 -3.07 -19.56 20.68
CA ARG A 185 -2.18 -20.74 20.55
C ARG A 185 -2.87 -22.07 20.81
N GLU A 186 -3.68 -22.17 21.87
CA GLU A 186 -4.40 -23.41 22.18
C GLU A 186 -5.49 -23.73 21.16
N LEU A 187 -6.15 -22.69 20.62
CA LEU A 187 -7.10 -22.85 19.51
C LEU A 187 -6.38 -23.36 18.25
N ASN A 188 -5.26 -22.73 17.89
CA ASN A 188 -4.47 -23.02 16.69
C ASN A 188 -3.89 -24.44 16.69
N LYS A 189 -3.60 -25.03 17.85
CA LYS A 189 -3.17 -26.45 17.96
C LYS A 189 -4.23 -27.40 17.43
N ARG A 190 -5.51 -27.08 17.66
CA ARG A 190 -6.67 -27.87 17.21
C ARG A 190 -7.14 -27.48 15.81
N THR A 191 -6.78 -26.30 15.32
CA THR A 191 -7.15 -25.84 13.98
C THR A 191 -6.44 -26.66 12.90
N ARG A 192 -7.23 -27.26 12.00
CA ARG A 192 -6.74 -27.96 10.82
C ARG A 192 -5.99 -26.98 9.92
N THR A 193 -4.85 -27.41 9.39
CA THR A 193 -4.03 -26.55 8.53
C THR A 193 -4.61 -26.57 7.12
N GLU A 194 -5.12 -25.43 6.66
CA GLU A 194 -5.42 -25.22 5.24
C GLU A 194 -4.13 -24.90 4.48
N ARG A 195 -3.83 -25.66 3.42
CA ARG A 195 -2.73 -25.37 2.51
C ARG A 195 -3.31 -24.73 1.26
N TYR A 196 -2.98 -23.48 1.03
CA TYR A 196 -3.34 -22.78 -0.20
C TYR A 196 -2.08 -22.62 -1.06
N PRO A 197 -2.15 -22.89 -2.38
CA PRO A 197 -0.99 -22.79 -3.25
C PRO A 197 -0.55 -21.33 -3.33
N LEU A 198 0.65 -21.05 -2.84
CA LEU A 198 1.26 -19.75 -3.01
C LEU A 198 2.20 -19.78 -4.22
N PRO A 199 2.15 -18.75 -5.08
CA PRO A 199 3.12 -18.64 -6.16
C PRO A 199 4.51 -18.53 -5.54
N ARG A 200 5.50 -19.11 -6.23
CA ARG A 200 6.88 -18.99 -5.79
C ARG A 200 7.34 -17.54 -5.97
N LEU A 201 8.27 -17.10 -5.13
CA LEU A 201 8.81 -15.74 -5.24
C LEU A 201 9.41 -15.49 -6.64
N GLU A 202 10.09 -16.49 -7.19
CA GLU A 202 10.66 -16.46 -8.55
C GLU A 202 9.58 -16.21 -9.60
N GLU A 203 8.46 -16.94 -9.56
CA GLU A 203 7.33 -16.74 -10.48
C GLU A 203 6.73 -15.33 -10.36
N MET A 204 6.70 -14.75 -9.15
CA MET A 204 6.23 -13.39 -8.96
C MET A 204 7.21 -12.36 -9.56
N LEU A 205 8.51 -12.58 -9.40
CA LEU A 205 9.55 -11.69 -9.94
C LEU A 205 9.63 -11.76 -11.46
N ASP A 206 9.46 -12.95 -12.04
CA ASP A 206 9.42 -13.13 -13.49
C ASP A 206 8.25 -12.37 -14.13
N ARG A 207 7.07 -12.37 -13.49
CA ARG A 207 5.92 -11.56 -13.93
C ARG A 207 6.17 -10.05 -13.85
N MET A 208 7.10 -9.63 -12.99
CA MET A 208 7.48 -8.22 -12.85
C MET A 208 8.54 -7.79 -13.89
N HIS A 209 9.06 -8.72 -14.69
CA HIS A 209 10.10 -8.43 -15.68
C HIS A 209 9.63 -7.39 -16.70
N GLY A 210 10.47 -6.39 -16.97
CA GLY A 210 10.17 -5.32 -17.94
C GLY A 210 9.24 -4.21 -17.41
N ALA A 211 8.66 -4.37 -16.21
CA ALA A 211 7.90 -3.30 -15.56
C ALA A 211 8.84 -2.14 -15.19
N LYS A 212 8.41 -0.91 -15.52
CA LYS A 212 9.18 0.32 -15.26
C LYS A 212 8.69 1.10 -14.05
N VAL A 213 7.49 0.77 -13.56
CA VAL A 213 6.82 1.45 -12.45
C VAL A 213 6.24 0.38 -11.54
N PHE A 214 6.55 0.47 -10.25
CA PHE A 214 6.02 -0.39 -9.22
C PHE A 214 5.18 0.44 -8.25
N SER A 215 4.07 -0.13 -7.80
CA SER A 215 3.23 0.44 -6.76
C SER A 215 3.05 -0.58 -5.63
N ILE A 216 3.08 -0.08 -4.40
CA ILE A 216 2.85 -0.90 -3.20
C ILE A 216 1.58 -0.36 -2.56
N VAL A 217 0.63 -1.25 -2.32
CA VAL A 217 -0.65 -0.93 -1.67
C VAL A 217 -0.70 -1.70 -0.36
N ASP A 218 -0.88 -0.98 0.74
CA ASP A 218 -1.12 -1.57 2.05
C ASP A 218 -2.59 -1.40 2.46
N LEU A 219 -3.20 -2.49 2.98
CA LEU A 219 -4.58 -2.48 3.42
C LEU A 219 -4.67 -2.14 4.90
N LYS A 220 -5.32 -1.03 5.23
CA LYS A 220 -5.57 -0.65 6.63
C LYS A 220 -6.33 -1.75 7.36
N ALA A 221 -5.69 -2.31 8.39
CA ALA A 221 -6.24 -3.40 9.18
C ALA A 221 -6.82 -4.53 8.31
N GLY A 222 -6.07 -4.95 7.28
CA GLY A 222 -6.55 -5.87 6.24
C GLY A 222 -7.27 -7.12 6.73
N TYR A 223 -6.85 -7.72 7.85
CA TYR A 223 -7.55 -8.87 8.42
C TYR A 223 -8.96 -8.54 8.92
N HIS A 224 -9.15 -7.38 9.56
CA HIS A 224 -10.47 -6.94 10.00
C HIS A 224 -11.43 -6.60 8.84
N GLN A 225 -10.93 -6.54 7.60
CA GLN A 225 -11.77 -6.40 6.41
C GLN A 225 -12.43 -7.73 5.99
N ILE A 226 -11.96 -8.85 6.53
CA ILE A 226 -12.53 -10.19 6.29
C ILE A 226 -13.49 -10.52 7.42
N ARG A 227 -14.68 -11.02 7.06
CA ARG A 227 -15.69 -11.46 8.04
C ARG A 227 -15.34 -12.86 8.56
N MET A 228 -15.63 -13.11 9.83
CA MET A 228 -15.71 -14.47 10.34
C MET A 228 -16.94 -15.16 9.75
N HIS A 229 -16.84 -16.45 9.46
CA HIS A 229 -18.01 -17.27 9.18
C HIS A 229 -18.91 -17.34 10.42
N PRO A 230 -20.24 -17.17 10.32
CA PRO A 230 -21.13 -17.10 11.49
C PRO A 230 -21.00 -18.30 12.45
N GLY A 231 -20.81 -19.51 11.92
CA GLY A 231 -20.61 -20.72 12.72
C GLY A 231 -19.23 -20.84 13.40
N ASP A 232 -18.29 -19.95 13.10
CA ASP A 232 -16.94 -19.95 13.67
C ASP A 232 -16.66 -18.73 14.54
N VAL A 233 -17.61 -17.79 14.64
CA VAL A 233 -17.49 -16.58 15.47
C VAL A 233 -17.21 -16.96 16.93
N GLU A 234 -17.97 -17.91 17.48
CA GLU A 234 -17.87 -18.30 18.89
C GLU A 234 -16.47 -18.82 19.26
N LYS A 235 -15.75 -19.44 18.30
CA LYS A 235 -14.40 -20.02 18.50
C LYS A 235 -13.35 -18.94 18.78
N THR A 236 -13.62 -17.70 18.38
CA THR A 236 -12.73 -16.55 18.58
C THR A 236 -12.93 -15.85 19.92
N ALA A 237 -13.78 -16.40 20.80
CA ALA A 237 -14.12 -15.77 22.04
C ALA A 237 -12.91 -15.56 22.96
N PHE A 238 -12.89 -14.42 23.63
CA PHE A 238 -11.91 -14.03 24.63
C PHE A 238 -12.60 -13.33 25.80
N GLN A 239 -11.90 -13.22 26.93
CA GLN A 239 -12.45 -12.61 28.14
C GLN A 239 -11.60 -11.43 28.60
N PHE A 240 -12.26 -10.41 29.13
CA PHE A 240 -11.64 -9.29 29.83
C PHE A 240 -12.51 -8.92 31.02
N GLU A 241 -11.89 -8.82 32.20
CA GLU A 241 -12.58 -8.60 33.48
C GLU A 241 -13.81 -9.50 33.67
N ARG A 242 -15.00 -8.92 33.75
CA ARG A 242 -16.28 -9.63 33.94
C ARG A 242 -17.03 -9.88 32.62
N GLY A 243 -16.40 -9.62 31.48
CA GLY A 243 -17.01 -9.75 30.15
C GLY A 243 -16.33 -10.79 29.27
N LYS A 244 -17.13 -11.42 28.40
CA LYS A 244 -16.66 -12.21 27.25
C LYS A 244 -17.04 -11.52 25.95
N TYR A 245 -16.17 -11.60 24.96
CA TYR A 245 -16.31 -10.99 23.65
C TYR A 245 -15.86 -11.97 22.56
N GLU A 246 -16.39 -11.81 21.35
CA GLU A 246 -16.03 -12.63 20.19
C GLU A 246 -15.93 -11.77 18.94
N TYR A 247 -15.10 -12.20 17.99
CA TYR A 247 -14.79 -11.46 16.78
C TYR A 247 -15.80 -11.73 15.65
N LEU A 248 -16.34 -10.65 15.09
CA LEU A 248 -17.14 -10.68 13.86
C LEU A 248 -16.27 -10.54 12.60
N ARG A 249 -15.05 -10.01 12.77
CA ARG A 249 -14.05 -9.82 11.73
C ARG A 249 -12.81 -10.64 12.07
N MET A 250 -12.10 -11.14 11.06
CA MET A 250 -10.97 -12.05 11.25
C MET A 250 -9.88 -11.42 12.14
N PRO A 251 -9.63 -11.93 13.36
CA PRO A 251 -8.60 -11.38 14.24
C PRO A 251 -7.19 -11.78 13.81
N PHE A 252 -6.22 -11.04 14.31
CA PHE A 252 -4.81 -11.45 14.23
C PHE A 252 -4.54 -12.69 15.11
N GLY A 253 -3.57 -13.50 14.72
CA GLY A 253 -3.07 -14.63 15.52
C GLY A 253 -3.74 -15.97 15.24
N LEU A 254 -4.77 -16.04 14.39
CA LEU A 254 -5.33 -17.31 13.91
C LEU A 254 -4.40 -18.00 12.90
N LYS A 255 -4.27 -19.32 13.00
CA LYS A 255 -3.36 -20.14 12.19
C LYS A 255 -3.56 -19.99 10.68
N THR A 256 -4.80 -19.97 10.22
CA THR A 256 -5.18 -19.96 8.79
C THR A 256 -5.56 -18.57 8.28
N ALA A 257 -5.42 -17.52 9.10
CA ALA A 257 -5.80 -16.15 8.71
C ALA A 257 -5.04 -15.64 7.48
N LEU A 258 -3.72 -15.88 7.42
CA LEU A 258 -2.90 -15.47 6.28
C LEU A 258 -3.37 -16.15 4.98
N THR A 259 -3.65 -17.45 5.05
CA THR A 259 -4.16 -18.25 3.94
C THR A 259 -5.48 -17.70 3.41
N THR A 260 -6.43 -17.40 4.30
CA THR A 260 -7.71 -16.79 3.92
C THR A 260 -7.50 -15.40 3.30
N PHE A 261 -6.59 -14.60 3.86
CA PHE A 261 -6.28 -13.27 3.35
C PHE A 261 -5.73 -13.33 1.93
N GLN A 262 -4.76 -14.22 1.67
CA GLN A 262 -4.20 -14.43 0.33
C GLN A 262 -5.26 -14.91 -0.67
N ARG A 263 -6.09 -15.89 -0.28
CA ARG A 263 -7.22 -16.35 -1.10
C ARG A 263 -8.17 -15.21 -1.45
N SER A 264 -8.44 -14.30 -0.51
CA SER A 264 -9.28 -13.13 -0.76
C SER A 264 -8.67 -12.16 -1.79
N LEU A 265 -7.36 -11.93 -1.74
CA LEU A 265 -6.66 -11.07 -2.69
C LEU A 265 -6.64 -11.67 -4.09
N ILE A 266 -6.41 -12.98 -4.20
CA ILE A 266 -6.39 -13.69 -5.49
C ILE A 266 -7.78 -13.67 -6.13
N ILE A 267 -8.84 -13.93 -5.37
CA ILE A 267 -10.22 -13.85 -5.88
C ILE A 267 -10.54 -12.43 -6.36
N LEU A 268 -10.11 -11.40 -5.63
CA LEU A 268 -10.27 -10.01 -6.07
C LEU A 268 -9.50 -9.73 -7.37
N HIS A 269 -8.28 -10.25 -7.49
CA HIS A 269 -7.45 -10.11 -8.69
C HIS A 269 -8.04 -10.81 -9.91
N MET A 270 -8.53 -12.05 -9.77
CA MET A 270 -9.17 -12.78 -10.87
C MET A 270 -10.43 -12.07 -11.38
N ASN A 271 -11.18 -11.42 -10.49
CA ASN A 271 -12.41 -10.69 -10.85
C ASN A 271 -12.14 -9.30 -11.45
N SER A 272 -10.93 -8.74 -11.30
CA SER A 272 -10.61 -7.41 -11.82
C SER A 272 -10.10 -7.43 -13.26
N GLY A 273 -9.87 -8.61 -13.85
CA GLY A 273 -9.37 -8.75 -15.22
C GLY A 273 -7.96 -8.21 -15.43
N ILE A 274 -7.25 -7.89 -14.33
CA ILE A 274 -5.85 -7.47 -14.36
C ILE A 274 -5.04 -8.75 -14.39
N PHE A 275 -4.37 -9.04 -15.50
CA PHE A 275 -3.40 -10.13 -15.60
C PHE A 275 -2.00 -9.50 -15.58
N TRP A 276 -1.14 -9.95 -14.66
CA TRP A 276 0.30 -9.64 -14.68
C TRP A 276 1.02 -10.69 -15.52
#